data_AF-A0A2J6XX42-F1
#
_entry.id   AF-A0A2J6XX42-F1
#
_cell.length_a   1.000
_cell.length_b   1.000
_cell.length_c   1.000
_cell.angle_alpha   90.00
_cell.angle_beta   90.00
_cell.angle_gamma   90.00
#
_symmetry.space_group_name_H-M   'P 1'
#
loop_
_entity.id
_entity.type
_entity.pdbx_description
1 polymer ?
#
loop_
_entity_poly.entity_id
_entity_poly.type
_entity_poly.pdbx_seq_one_letter_code
_entity_poly.pdbx_strand_id
1 'polypeptide(L)'
;MEQLMEILKRIPMMKSMTTNTMLSGLKEQKMSLPQLYPNFYERIKRSVKVEDEVLVEYVKYFEEGEEILSRCKEKRCNGCLGLVPNLVLADDKVYITYEPCKMYFYRKTKEKLKDFIIEIPPEKSFASFKIEKSHAEVINLANMYLKNELYRSGKGIFLYGPPGTGKTHLSYAILNEINQKTDLFSFAVFVPEFIQKIRDYFNQGDIEFNPITEIAKIPVLLVDDIGAERYTEWVQEQIVQLLDYRYRNNLSTIITSNLSLREIKEKFGERIYSRMVGLCKPVLMLGRDKRKKQQDW
;
A
#
# COMPACT_ATOMS: atom_id res chain seq x y z
N MET A 1 16.72 23.95 -8.07
CA MET A 1 15.63 23.15 -7.46
C MET A 1 15.04 22.13 -8.43
N GLU A 2 14.49 22.51 -9.60
CA GLU A 2 13.96 21.54 -10.59
C GLU A 2 15.03 20.60 -11.18
N GLN A 3 16.21 21.12 -11.54
CA GLN A 3 17.34 20.30 -12.01
C GLN A 3 17.88 19.34 -10.92
N LEU A 4 17.74 19.69 -9.64
CA LEU A 4 18.23 18.91 -8.50
C LEU A 4 17.35 17.67 -8.25
N MET A 5 16.02 17.84 -8.35
CA MET A 5 15.03 16.77 -8.28
C MET A 5 15.16 15.78 -9.45
N GLU A 6 15.60 16.24 -10.62
CA GLU A 6 15.82 15.38 -11.79
C GLU A 6 17.11 14.55 -11.69
N ILE A 7 18.10 15.05 -10.95
CA ILE A 7 19.37 14.36 -10.66
C ILE A 7 19.18 13.29 -9.58
N LEU A 8 18.41 13.57 -8.54
CA LEU A 8 18.07 12.57 -7.50
C LEU A 8 17.30 11.36 -8.07
N LYS A 9 16.50 11.55 -9.13
CA LYS A 9 15.84 10.46 -9.87
C LYS A 9 16.79 9.58 -10.68
N ARG A 10 18.02 10.02 -10.94
CA ARG A 10 19.02 9.32 -11.78
C ARG A 10 20.08 8.56 -10.96
N ILE A 11 20.07 8.68 -9.63
CA ILE A 11 20.95 7.90 -8.75
C ILE A 11 20.29 6.53 -8.54
N PRO A 12 20.76 5.46 -9.18
CA PRO A 12 20.17 4.15 -8.97
C PRO A 12 20.52 3.72 -7.55
N MET A 13 19.53 3.30 -6.76
CA MET A 13 19.77 2.38 -5.65
C MET A 13 20.73 1.30 -6.16
N MET A 14 21.89 1.15 -5.52
CA MET A 14 22.94 0.21 -5.91
C MET A 14 22.37 -1.22 -6.01
N LYS A 15 21.94 -1.61 -7.22
CA LYS A 15 21.89 -2.99 -7.66
C LYS A 15 23.22 -3.23 -8.37
N SER A 16 23.98 -4.20 -7.89
CA SER A 16 25.33 -4.60 -8.32
C SER A 16 26.49 -3.77 -7.77
N MET A 17 26.85 -4.00 -6.51
CA MET A 17 28.24 -4.02 -6.06
C MET A 17 28.30 -4.71 -4.71
N THR A 18 29.11 -5.77 -4.60
CA THR A 18 29.25 -6.55 -3.37
C THR A 18 29.92 -5.71 -2.29
N THR A 19 29.14 -5.41 -1.26
CA THR A 19 29.47 -4.67 -0.02
C THR A 19 30.80 -5.10 0.62
N ASN A 20 31.23 -6.33 0.37
CA ASN A 20 32.48 -6.89 0.91
C ASN A 20 33.76 -6.22 0.40
N THR A 21 33.76 -5.65 -0.81
CA THR A 21 34.94 -4.95 -1.35
C THR A 21 35.07 -3.52 -0.81
N MET A 22 33.94 -2.92 -0.39
CA MET A 22 33.92 -1.60 0.26
C MET A 22 34.48 -1.68 1.69
N LEU A 23 34.17 -2.77 2.41
CA LEU A 23 34.56 -2.99 3.80
C LEU A 23 36.06 -3.24 4.00
N SER A 24 36.78 -3.76 3.00
CA SER A 24 38.21 -4.07 3.12
C SER A 24 39.11 -2.86 2.92
N GLY A 25 38.71 -1.89 2.09
CA GLY A 25 39.52 -0.69 1.80
C GLY A 25 39.46 0.39 2.87
N LEU A 26 38.39 0.46 3.66
CA LEU A 26 38.17 1.48 4.69
C LEU A 26 38.70 1.08 6.08
N LYS A 27 38.82 -0.22 6.36
CA LYS A 27 39.37 -0.71 7.65
C LYS A 27 40.86 -0.44 7.81
N GLU A 28 41.59 -0.24 6.73
CA GLU A 28 43.00 0.15 6.75
C GLU A 28 43.12 1.67 6.63
N GLN A 29 42.99 2.37 7.77
CA GLN A 29 43.05 3.83 7.90
C GLN A 29 44.34 4.46 7.34
N LYS A 30 44.45 4.73 6.02
CA LYS A 30 45.50 5.60 5.45
C LYS A 30 45.16 6.40 4.18
N MET A 31 43.92 6.43 3.68
CA MET A 31 43.60 7.14 2.42
C MET A 31 42.29 7.93 2.47
N SER A 32 42.26 9.07 1.78
CA SER A 32 41.09 9.94 1.63
C SER A 32 40.11 9.45 0.55
N LEU A 33 38.83 9.81 0.64
CA LEU A 33 37.76 9.38 -0.28
C LEU A 33 38.08 9.56 -1.79
N PRO A 34 38.71 10.67 -2.22
CA PRO A 34 39.15 10.85 -3.61
C PRO A 34 40.21 9.84 -4.08
N GLN A 35 41.00 9.31 -3.14
CA GLN A 35 42.05 8.33 -3.42
C GLN A 35 41.52 6.90 -3.46
N LEU A 36 40.46 6.61 -2.71
CA LEU A 36 39.82 5.29 -2.70
C LEU A 36 38.93 5.09 -3.94
N TYR A 37 38.14 6.10 -4.34
CA TYR A 37 37.19 5.96 -5.46
C TYR A 37 36.97 7.28 -6.26
N PRO A 38 37.96 7.70 -7.07
CA PRO A 38 37.93 8.98 -7.79
C PRO A 38 36.72 9.12 -8.75
N ASN A 39 36.27 8.03 -9.36
CA ASN A 39 35.15 8.06 -10.32
C ASN A 39 33.76 8.23 -9.67
N PHE A 40 33.56 7.77 -8.43
CA PHE A 40 32.31 7.94 -7.69
C PHE A 40 32.22 9.36 -7.13
N TYR A 41 33.31 9.84 -6.53
CA TYR A 41 33.45 11.18 -6.01
C TYR A 41 33.29 12.25 -7.11
N GLU A 42 33.97 12.12 -8.25
CA GLU A 42 33.82 13.02 -9.40
C GLU A 42 32.39 13.03 -9.95
N ARG A 43 31.69 11.89 -9.93
CA ARG A 43 30.35 11.77 -10.48
C ARG A 43 29.30 12.43 -9.57
N ILE A 44 29.46 12.38 -8.25
CA ILE A 44 28.61 13.13 -7.31
C ILE A 44 28.96 14.62 -7.35
N LYS A 45 30.24 14.99 -7.33
CA LYS A 45 30.71 16.39 -7.42
C LYS A 45 30.25 17.11 -8.70
N ARG A 46 30.15 16.38 -9.82
CA ARG A 46 29.58 16.89 -11.08
C ARG A 46 28.06 16.98 -11.11
N SER A 47 27.37 16.18 -10.30
CA SER A 47 25.90 16.08 -10.28
C SER A 47 25.27 16.94 -9.19
N VAL A 48 26.00 17.25 -8.13
CA VAL A 48 25.56 18.05 -6.99
C VAL A 48 26.69 19.01 -6.63
N LYS A 49 26.43 20.32 -6.67
CA LYS A 49 27.36 21.34 -6.15
C LYS A 49 27.31 21.30 -4.63
N VAL A 50 28.07 20.40 -4.02
CA VAL A 50 28.21 20.32 -2.55
C VAL A 50 29.68 20.42 -2.20
N GLU A 51 29.99 21.06 -1.08
CA GLU A 51 31.35 21.15 -0.56
C GLU A 51 31.89 19.78 -0.14
N ASP A 52 33.21 19.62 -0.22
CA ASP A 52 33.88 18.34 -0.02
C ASP A 52 33.72 17.77 1.40
N GLU A 53 33.56 18.65 2.41
CA GLU A 53 33.33 18.28 3.81
C GLU A 53 31.96 17.59 3.99
N VAL A 54 30.94 18.08 3.29
CA VAL A 54 29.56 17.56 3.33
C VAL A 54 29.47 16.18 2.68
N LEU A 55 30.27 15.93 1.63
CA LEU A 55 30.38 14.63 0.98
C LEU A 55 31.00 13.56 1.89
N VAL A 56 31.95 13.95 2.74
CA VAL A 56 32.56 13.05 3.73
C VAL A 56 31.55 12.68 4.81
N GLU A 57 30.79 13.65 5.32
CA GLU A 57 29.66 13.37 6.23
C GLU A 57 28.62 12.47 5.57
N TYR A 58 28.26 12.73 4.31
CA TYR A 58 27.31 11.91 3.55
C TYR A 58 27.71 10.43 3.53
N VAL A 59 28.98 10.13 3.22
CA VAL A 59 29.44 8.74 3.11
C VAL A 59 29.49 8.06 4.48
N LYS A 60 29.92 8.76 5.53
CA LYS A 60 29.90 8.23 6.90
C LYS A 60 28.47 7.86 7.35
N TYR A 61 27.51 8.75 7.12
CA TYR A 61 26.11 8.49 7.45
C TYR A 61 25.47 7.44 6.54
N PHE A 62 25.92 7.33 5.29
CA PHE A 62 25.52 6.27 4.38
C PHE A 62 25.98 4.88 4.87
N GLU A 63 27.18 4.76 5.44
CA GLU A 63 27.68 3.52 6.04
C GLU A 63 26.85 3.08 7.25
N GLU A 64 26.54 4.01 8.16
CA GLU A 64 25.66 3.76 9.31
C GLU A 64 24.23 3.38 8.85
N GLY A 65 23.74 4.03 7.79
CA GLY A 65 22.47 3.71 7.13
C GLY A 65 22.46 2.34 6.45
N GLU A 66 23.53 1.96 5.74
CA GLU A 66 23.70 0.64 5.11
C GLU A 66 23.73 -0.47 6.17
N GLU A 67 24.36 -0.26 7.33
CA GLU A 67 24.35 -1.25 8.42
C GLU A 67 22.93 -1.51 8.93
N ILE A 68 22.13 -0.46 9.11
CA ILE A 68 20.71 -0.57 9.50
C ILE A 68 19.87 -1.21 8.37
N LEU A 69 20.08 -0.81 7.11
CA LEU A 69 19.36 -1.31 5.94
C LEU A 69 19.75 -2.76 5.58
N SER A 70 20.97 -3.19 5.88
CA SER A 70 21.45 -4.57 5.66
C SER A 70 20.60 -5.59 6.42
N ARG A 71 20.11 -5.22 7.62
CA ARG A 71 19.16 -6.01 8.42
C ARG A 71 17.76 -6.12 7.79
N CYS A 72 17.49 -5.36 6.73
CA CYS A 72 16.20 -5.31 6.03
C CYS A 72 16.23 -6.01 4.65
N LYS A 73 17.43 -6.25 4.06
CA LYS A 73 17.60 -6.72 2.67
C LYS A 73 17.20 -8.18 2.41
N GLU A 74 17.07 -9.04 3.42
CA GLU A 74 16.87 -10.50 3.22
C GLU A 74 15.45 -11.06 3.43
N LYS A 75 14.39 -10.25 3.33
CA LYS A 75 13.00 -10.66 3.72
C LYS A 75 12.86 -11.11 5.19
N ARG A 76 13.95 -11.19 5.95
CA ARG A 76 13.98 -11.29 7.41
C ARG A 76 14.26 -9.90 7.96
N CYS A 77 13.22 -9.07 8.11
CA CYS A 77 13.32 -7.87 8.94
C CYS A 77 13.61 -8.33 10.37
N ASN A 78 14.88 -8.44 10.73
CA ASN A 78 15.36 -8.94 12.02
C ASN A 78 15.39 -7.82 13.08
N GLY A 79 14.30 -7.04 13.17
CA GLY A 79 14.15 -6.01 14.21
C GLY A 79 14.49 -4.58 13.80
N CYS A 80 14.00 -4.10 12.66
CA CYS A 80 13.85 -2.65 12.54
C CYS A 80 12.80 -2.17 13.56
N LEU A 81 13.04 -1.05 14.24
CA LEU A 81 12.12 -0.45 15.22
C LEU A 81 10.88 0.20 14.55
N GLY A 82 10.53 -0.24 13.34
CA GLY A 82 9.49 0.36 12.52
C GLY A 82 9.90 1.65 11.82
N LEU A 83 11.20 1.98 11.79
CA LEU A 83 11.75 3.17 11.12
C LEU A 83 12.84 2.78 10.13
N VAL A 84 12.88 3.48 8.99
CA VAL A 84 13.89 3.37 7.93
C VAL A 84 14.64 4.70 7.86
N PRO A 85 15.98 4.72 7.99
CA PRO A 85 16.74 5.93 7.82
C PRO A 85 16.77 6.36 6.35
N ASN A 86 16.62 7.65 6.09
CA ASN A 86 16.76 8.30 4.81
C ASN A 86 17.77 9.45 4.92
N LEU A 87 18.56 9.67 3.88
CA LEU A 87 19.47 10.81 3.81
C LEU A 87 18.80 11.94 3.05
N VAL A 88 18.72 13.10 3.67
CA VAL A 88 18.15 14.33 3.09
C VAL A 88 19.24 15.38 3.05
N LEU A 89 19.43 16.00 1.89
CA LEU A 89 20.31 17.16 1.74
C LEU A 89 19.46 18.44 1.89
N ALA A 90 19.81 19.28 2.87
CA ALA A 90 19.19 20.59 3.08
C ALA A 90 20.27 21.60 3.50
N ASP A 91 20.22 22.83 3.00
CA ASP A 91 21.17 23.91 3.33
C ASP A 91 22.65 23.49 3.24
N ASP A 92 22.99 22.75 2.17
CA ASP A 92 24.33 22.18 1.94
C ASP A 92 24.82 21.27 3.09
N LYS A 93 23.90 20.67 3.85
CA LYS A 93 24.19 19.69 4.91
C LYS A 93 23.38 18.41 4.73
N VAL A 94 23.92 17.31 5.22
CA VAL A 94 23.27 15.99 5.17
C VAL A 94 22.59 15.71 6.50
N TYR A 95 21.32 15.36 6.44
CA TYR A 95 20.51 14.97 7.59
C TYR A 95 20.07 13.52 7.44
N ILE A 96 20.11 12.76 8.53
CA ILE A 96 19.37 11.51 8.62
C ILE A 96 17.96 11.84 9.09
N THR A 97 16.97 11.52 8.26
CA THR A 97 15.56 11.49 8.64
C THR A 97 15.12 10.03 8.80
N TYR A 98 14.02 9.82 9.52
CA TYR A 98 13.46 8.48 9.71
C TYR A 98 12.03 8.45 9.20
N GLU A 99 11.72 7.49 8.35
CA GLU A 99 10.37 7.25 7.86
C GLU A 99 9.82 5.92 8.40
N PRO A 100 8.49 5.83 8.65
CA PRO A 100 7.83 4.58 9.00
C PRO A 100 8.13 3.43 8.01
N CYS A 101 8.56 2.28 8.53
CA CYS A 101 8.83 1.10 7.73
C CYS A 101 7.53 0.39 7.33
N LYS A 102 7.14 0.55 6.06
CA LYS A 102 6.01 -0.18 5.45
C LYS A 102 5.95 -1.66 5.83
N MET A 103 7.07 -2.38 5.72
CA MET A 103 7.11 -3.83 5.93
C MET A 103 6.93 -4.22 7.40
N TYR A 104 7.41 -3.39 8.32
CA TYR A 104 7.18 -3.58 9.76
C TYR A 104 5.69 -3.43 10.09
N PHE A 105 5.08 -2.31 9.67
CA PHE A 105 3.66 -2.07 9.91
C PHE A 105 2.79 -3.12 9.22
N TYR A 106 3.10 -3.50 7.97
CA TYR A 106 2.42 -4.60 7.29
C TYR A 106 2.44 -5.90 8.11
N ARG A 107 3.61 -6.32 8.61
CA ARG A 107 3.74 -7.57 9.40
C ARG A 107 2.99 -7.49 10.72
N LYS A 108 3.12 -6.37 11.44
CA LYS A 108 2.43 -6.17 12.72
C LYS A 108 0.92 -6.14 12.54
N THR A 109 0.43 -5.42 11.53
CA THR A 109 -0.99 -5.40 11.17
C THR A 109 -1.47 -6.79 10.74
N LYS A 110 -0.71 -7.49 9.90
CA LYS A 110 -1.01 -8.87 9.49
C LYS A 110 -1.12 -9.81 10.67
N GLU A 111 -0.13 -9.81 11.56
CA GLU A 111 -0.11 -10.67 12.74
C GLU A 111 -1.29 -10.38 13.67
N LYS A 112 -1.56 -9.09 13.93
CA LYS A 112 -2.64 -8.62 14.79
C LYS A 112 -4.03 -8.89 14.23
N LEU A 113 -4.21 -8.87 12.90
CA LEU A 113 -5.51 -8.97 12.23
C LEU A 113 -5.66 -10.22 11.37
N LYS A 114 -4.78 -11.21 11.53
CA LYS A 114 -4.68 -12.42 10.68
C LYS A 114 -6.01 -13.14 10.49
N ASP A 115 -6.87 -13.12 11.50
CA ASP A 115 -8.15 -13.81 11.46
C ASP A 115 -9.20 -12.99 10.71
N PHE A 116 -9.06 -11.67 10.62
CA PHE A 116 -10.09 -10.78 10.06
C PHE A 116 -9.80 -10.30 8.64
N ILE A 117 -8.55 -10.39 8.19
CA ILE A 117 -8.10 -9.85 6.90
C ILE A 117 -7.74 -10.96 5.91
N ILE A 118 -7.74 -10.59 4.64
CA ILE A 118 -7.25 -11.38 3.52
C ILE A 118 -6.02 -10.65 2.96
N GLU A 119 -4.91 -11.39 2.84
CA GLU A 119 -3.74 -10.92 2.11
C GLU A 119 -4.03 -10.86 0.61
N ILE A 120 -3.56 -9.80 -0.05
CA ILE A 120 -3.81 -9.61 -1.48
C ILE A 120 -3.04 -10.68 -2.26
N PRO A 121 -3.73 -11.56 -3.02
CA PRO A 121 -3.04 -12.63 -3.72
C PRO A 121 -2.18 -12.06 -4.86
N PRO A 122 -0.86 -12.31 -4.88
CA PRO A 122 0.05 -11.66 -5.83
C PRO A 122 -0.20 -12.06 -7.29
N GLU A 123 -0.80 -13.23 -7.53
CA GLU A 123 -1.15 -13.72 -8.86
C GLU A 123 -2.37 -13.01 -9.48
N LYS A 124 -3.13 -12.24 -8.68
CA LYS A 124 -4.27 -11.44 -9.16
C LYS A 124 -3.77 -10.05 -9.58
N SER A 125 -3.25 -9.96 -10.79
CA SER A 125 -2.67 -8.74 -11.38
C SER A 125 -3.48 -8.27 -12.59
N PHE A 126 -3.15 -7.09 -13.11
CA PHE A 126 -3.71 -6.62 -14.39
C PHE A 126 -3.36 -7.54 -15.55
N ALA A 127 -2.14 -8.12 -15.53
CA ALA A 127 -1.70 -9.07 -16.55
C ALA A 127 -2.50 -10.37 -16.54
N SER A 128 -2.91 -10.86 -15.37
CA SER A 128 -3.75 -12.07 -15.26
C SER A 128 -5.25 -11.79 -15.38
N PHE A 129 -5.65 -10.51 -15.43
CA PHE A 129 -7.05 -10.12 -15.58
C PHE A 129 -7.49 -10.16 -17.05
N LYS A 130 -8.42 -11.08 -17.38
CA LYS A 130 -9.01 -11.17 -18.72
C LYS A 130 -9.92 -9.96 -18.99
N ILE A 131 -9.39 -8.97 -19.72
CA ILE A 131 -10.12 -7.77 -20.15
C ILE A 131 -11.12 -8.13 -21.26
N GLU A 132 -12.31 -7.54 -21.19
CA GLU A 132 -13.38 -7.65 -22.19
C GLU A 132 -13.74 -6.22 -22.62
N LYS A 133 -14.41 -6.04 -23.76
CA LYS A 133 -14.78 -4.69 -24.24
C LYS A 133 -15.63 -3.92 -23.22
N SER A 134 -16.49 -4.62 -22.47
CA SER A 134 -17.30 -4.06 -21.39
C SER A 134 -16.51 -3.51 -20.20
N HIS A 135 -15.21 -3.84 -20.10
CA HIS A 135 -14.34 -3.37 -19.03
C HIS A 135 -13.61 -2.05 -19.36
N ALA A 136 -13.83 -1.46 -20.54
CA ALA A 136 -13.08 -0.27 -20.96
C ALA A 136 -13.17 0.90 -19.95
N GLU A 137 -14.37 1.20 -19.47
CA GLU A 137 -14.61 2.28 -18.50
C GLU A 137 -13.92 2.00 -17.15
N VAL A 138 -14.07 0.79 -16.61
CA VAL A 138 -13.50 0.42 -15.30
C VAL A 138 -11.97 0.35 -15.34
N ILE A 139 -11.39 -0.10 -16.46
CA ILE A 139 -9.92 -0.11 -16.64
C ILE A 139 -9.38 1.30 -16.78
N ASN A 140 -10.07 2.19 -17.51
CA ASN A 140 -9.68 3.60 -17.59
C ASN A 140 -9.72 4.27 -16.21
N LEU A 141 -10.77 4.04 -15.44
CA LEU A 141 -10.87 4.56 -14.07
C LEU A 141 -9.74 4.02 -13.18
N ALA A 142 -9.46 2.72 -13.23
CA ALA A 142 -8.38 2.10 -12.45
C ALA A 142 -7.01 2.68 -12.83
N ASN A 143 -6.74 2.88 -14.12
CA ASN A 143 -5.51 3.50 -14.60
C ASN A 143 -5.39 4.96 -14.15
N MET A 144 -6.47 5.74 -14.23
CA MET A 144 -6.49 7.13 -13.72
C MET A 144 -6.26 7.17 -12.21
N TYR A 145 -6.89 6.26 -11.48
CA TYR A 145 -6.78 6.13 -10.04
C TYR A 145 -5.34 5.85 -9.58
N LEU A 146 -4.64 4.95 -10.28
CA LEU A 146 -3.23 4.63 -10.01
C LEU A 146 -2.30 5.76 -10.48
N LYS A 147 -2.47 6.25 -11.71
CA LYS A 147 -1.59 7.25 -12.32
C LYS A 147 -1.58 8.57 -11.56
N ASN A 148 -2.75 9.00 -11.09
CA ASN A 148 -2.90 10.27 -10.36
C ASN A 148 -2.79 10.10 -8.84
N GLU A 149 -2.35 8.91 -8.38
CA GLU A 149 -2.21 8.56 -6.97
C GLU A 149 -3.44 8.91 -6.11
N LEU A 150 -4.65 8.73 -6.65
CA LEU A 150 -5.88 9.17 -5.99
C LEU A 150 -6.09 8.49 -4.62
N TYR A 151 -5.49 7.31 -4.43
CA TYR A 151 -5.45 6.60 -3.15
C TYR A 151 -4.76 7.39 -2.02
N ARG A 152 -3.84 8.32 -2.31
CA ARG A 152 -3.24 9.20 -1.29
C ARG A 152 -4.17 10.33 -0.85
N SER A 153 -5.14 10.68 -1.68
CA SER A 153 -6.14 11.72 -1.41
C SER A 153 -7.43 11.17 -0.79
N GLY A 154 -7.40 9.92 -0.30
CA GLY A 154 -8.55 9.26 0.31
C GLY A 154 -9.67 8.85 -0.67
N LYS A 155 -9.48 9.07 -1.97
CA LYS A 155 -10.46 8.64 -2.98
C LYS A 155 -10.43 7.13 -3.12
N GLY A 156 -11.61 6.57 -3.36
CA GLY A 156 -11.85 5.14 -3.51
C GLY A 156 -12.59 4.81 -4.80
N ILE A 157 -12.84 3.52 -5.02
CA ILE A 157 -13.62 3.01 -6.16
C ILE A 157 -14.72 2.10 -5.61
N PHE A 158 -15.95 2.31 -6.08
CA PHE A 158 -17.05 1.39 -5.82
C PHE A 158 -17.37 0.62 -7.10
N LEU A 159 -16.93 -0.64 -7.15
CA LEU A 159 -17.18 -1.56 -8.24
C LEU A 159 -18.48 -2.32 -7.97
N TYR A 160 -19.49 -2.11 -8.81
CA TYR A 160 -20.75 -2.86 -8.68
C TYR A 160 -21.18 -3.50 -9.98
N GLY A 161 -22.06 -4.49 -9.91
CA GLY A 161 -22.60 -5.19 -11.08
C GLY A 161 -22.76 -6.68 -10.85
N PRO A 162 -23.12 -7.46 -11.89
CA PRO A 162 -23.41 -8.88 -11.75
C PRO A 162 -22.27 -9.71 -11.12
N PRO A 163 -22.56 -10.86 -10.49
CA PRO A 163 -21.53 -11.76 -10.00
C PRO A 163 -20.67 -12.31 -11.15
N GLY A 164 -19.42 -12.65 -10.84
CA GLY A 164 -18.53 -13.30 -11.80
C GLY A 164 -17.90 -12.39 -12.87
N THR A 165 -18.19 -11.09 -12.89
CA THR A 165 -17.59 -10.13 -13.84
C THR A 165 -16.12 -9.82 -13.57
N GLY A 166 -15.67 -10.04 -12.32
CA GLY A 166 -14.26 -9.91 -11.92
C GLY A 166 -13.93 -8.71 -11.04
N LYS A 167 -14.92 -8.11 -10.36
CA LYS A 167 -14.77 -6.98 -9.42
C LYS A 167 -13.65 -7.20 -8.39
N THR A 168 -13.69 -8.34 -7.70
CA THR A 168 -12.67 -8.72 -6.70
C THR A 168 -11.28 -8.88 -7.31
N HIS A 169 -11.16 -9.53 -8.48
CA HIS A 169 -9.86 -9.68 -9.16
C HIS A 169 -9.29 -8.32 -9.54
N LEU A 170 -10.09 -7.45 -10.16
CA LEU A 170 -9.64 -6.12 -10.53
C LEU A 170 -9.22 -5.29 -9.31
N SER A 171 -9.96 -5.41 -8.21
CA SER A 171 -9.60 -4.77 -6.93
C SER A 171 -8.23 -5.25 -6.42
N TYR A 172 -8.00 -6.57 -6.41
CA TYR A 172 -6.69 -7.14 -6.07
C TYR A 172 -5.57 -6.67 -7.00
N ALA A 173 -5.83 -6.56 -8.31
CA ALA A 173 -4.87 -6.04 -9.27
C ALA A 173 -4.46 -4.59 -8.94
N ILE A 174 -5.44 -3.73 -8.63
CA ILE A 174 -5.19 -2.35 -8.21
C ILE A 174 -4.36 -2.31 -6.91
N LEU A 175 -4.74 -3.12 -5.92
CA LEU A 175 -4.04 -3.17 -4.63
C LEU A 175 -2.61 -3.71 -4.76
N ASN A 176 -2.38 -4.71 -5.62
CA ASN A 176 -1.05 -5.23 -5.91
C ASN A 176 -0.15 -4.16 -6.53
N GLU A 177 -0.66 -3.34 -7.47
CA GLU A 177 0.09 -2.22 -8.03
C GLU A 177 0.48 -1.20 -6.96
N ILE A 178 -0.45 -0.83 -6.06
CA ILE A 178 -0.17 0.08 -4.93
C ILE A 178 0.90 -0.54 -4.01
N ASN A 179 0.73 -1.80 -3.62
CA ASN A 179 1.65 -2.50 -2.73
C ASN A 179 3.06 -2.66 -3.34
N GLN A 180 3.20 -2.68 -4.66
CA GLN A 180 4.50 -2.83 -5.31
C GLN A 180 5.19 -1.49 -5.58
N LYS A 181 4.42 -0.44 -5.87
CA LYS A 181 4.96 0.85 -6.35
C LYS A 181 5.04 1.94 -5.28
N THR A 182 4.48 1.71 -4.10
CA THR A 182 4.38 2.74 -3.06
C THR A 182 4.89 2.26 -1.70
N ASP A 183 5.02 3.19 -0.77
CA ASP A 183 5.24 3.00 0.67
C ASP A 183 3.98 2.54 1.42
N LEU A 184 2.81 2.50 0.77
CA LEU A 184 1.56 2.06 1.38
C LEU A 184 1.40 0.54 1.32
N PHE A 185 0.61 0.00 2.25
CA PHE A 185 0.19 -1.39 2.23
C PHE A 185 -1.34 -1.51 2.27
N SER A 186 -1.82 -2.66 1.82
CA SER A 186 -3.24 -2.95 1.73
C SER A 186 -3.59 -4.37 2.15
N PHE A 187 -4.84 -4.52 2.58
CA PHE A 187 -5.49 -5.78 2.86
C PHE A 187 -6.92 -5.74 2.34
N ALA A 188 -7.56 -6.91 2.32
CA ALA A 188 -8.97 -7.04 2.01
C ALA A 188 -9.75 -7.61 3.20
N VAL A 189 -11.03 -7.33 3.24
CA VAL A 189 -12.01 -8.01 4.09
C VAL A 189 -13.13 -8.51 3.20
N PHE A 190 -13.52 -9.77 3.35
CA PHE A 190 -14.74 -10.29 2.75
C PHE A 190 -15.89 -10.09 3.74
N VAL A 191 -16.81 -9.17 3.43
CA VAL A 191 -17.76 -8.63 4.41
C VAL A 191 -18.56 -9.72 5.14
N PRO A 192 -19.15 -10.74 4.47
CA PRO A 192 -19.93 -11.76 5.16
C PRO A 192 -19.15 -12.53 6.22
N GLU A 193 -17.93 -12.95 5.90
CA GLU A 193 -17.06 -13.69 6.83
C GLU A 193 -16.52 -12.77 7.94
N PHE A 194 -16.14 -11.55 7.56
CA PHE A 194 -15.60 -10.56 8.48
C PHE A 194 -16.60 -10.21 9.59
N ILE A 195 -17.86 -9.96 9.23
CA ILE A 195 -18.93 -9.64 10.18
C ILE A 195 -19.19 -10.80 11.14
N GLN A 196 -19.16 -12.05 10.65
CA GLN A 196 -19.31 -13.23 11.49
C GLN A 196 -18.16 -13.33 12.51
N LYS A 197 -16.91 -13.15 12.06
CA LYS A 197 -15.73 -13.20 12.93
C LYS A 197 -15.73 -12.12 14.01
N ILE A 198 -16.17 -10.91 13.68
CA ILE A 198 -16.31 -9.84 14.68
C ILE A 198 -17.36 -10.19 15.73
N ARG A 199 -18.50 -10.76 15.31
CA ARG A 199 -19.54 -11.20 16.22
C ARG A 199 -19.01 -12.25 17.19
N ASP A 200 -18.32 -13.25 16.66
CA ASP A 200 -17.73 -14.32 17.45
C ASP A 200 -16.67 -13.80 18.42
N TYR A 201 -15.91 -12.78 18.01
CA TYR A 201 -14.93 -12.10 18.87
C TYR A 201 -15.60 -11.36 20.04
N PHE A 202 -16.61 -10.53 19.78
CA PHE A 202 -17.28 -9.78 20.85
C PHE A 202 -18.03 -10.69 21.82
N ASN A 203 -18.55 -11.83 21.36
CA ASN A 203 -19.19 -12.81 22.24
C ASN A 203 -18.21 -13.48 23.22
N GLN A 204 -16.89 -13.43 22.96
CA GLN A 204 -15.87 -13.95 23.86
C GLN A 204 -15.53 -12.99 25.01
N GLY A 205 -16.07 -11.77 25.00
CA GLY A 205 -15.95 -10.82 26.11
C GLY A 205 -14.65 -10.00 26.13
N ASP A 206 -13.84 -10.03 25.07
CA ASP A 206 -12.66 -9.17 24.96
C ASP A 206 -13.06 -7.76 24.51
N ILE A 207 -12.80 -6.78 25.38
CA ILE A 207 -13.20 -5.38 25.21
C ILE A 207 -12.00 -4.48 24.86
N GLU A 208 -10.76 -4.97 25.02
CA GLU A 208 -9.56 -4.15 24.82
C GLU A 208 -9.21 -3.99 23.34
N PHE A 209 -9.55 -4.99 22.52
CA PHE A 209 -9.29 -4.98 21.09
C PHE A 209 -10.58 -4.88 20.28
N ASN A 210 -10.64 -3.87 19.41
CA ASN A 210 -11.75 -3.69 18.48
C ASN A 210 -11.26 -3.93 17.03
N PRO A 211 -11.56 -5.10 16.43
CA PRO A 211 -11.08 -5.46 15.09
C PRO A 211 -11.51 -4.45 14.01
N ILE A 212 -12.73 -3.93 14.09
CA ILE A 212 -13.26 -2.91 13.14
C ILE A 212 -12.39 -1.66 13.16
N THR A 213 -12.04 -1.17 14.35
CA THR A 213 -11.25 0.05 14.51
C THR A 213 -9.83 -0.12 13.98
N GLU A 214 -9.24 -1.30 14.17
CA GLU A 214 -7.89 -1.60 13.67
C GLU A 214 -7.86 -1.79 12.15
N ILE A 215 -8.88 -2.44 11.58
CA ILE A 215 -9.03 -2.58 10.12
C ILE A 215 -9.29 -1.23 9.45
N ALA A 216 -10.05 -0.36 10.10
CA ALA A 216 -10.33 0.97 9.59
C ALA A 216 -9.06 1.80 9.39
N LYS A 217 -7.98 1.54 10.14
CA LYS A 217 -6.68 2.22 10.06
C LYS A 217 -5.79 1.77 8.90
N ILE A 218 -6.13 0.68 8.22
CA ILE A 218 -5.31 0.16 7.11
C ILE A 218 -5.25 1.22 5.98
N PRO A 219 -4.06 1.58 5.46
CA PRO A 219 -3.91 2.71 4.55
C PRO A 219 -4.80 2.62 3.31
N VAL A 220 -4.83 1.45 2.67
CA VAL A 220 -5.74 1.14 1.56
C VAL A 220 -6.46 -0.18 1.84
N LEU A 221 -7.78 -0.15 1.86
CA LEU A 221 -8.60 -1.31 2.24
C LEU A 221 -9.53 -1.70 1.09
N LEU A 222 -9.60 -2.99 0.79
CA LEU A 222 -10.69 -3.56 0.00
C LEU A 222 -11.78 -4.09 0.95
N VAL A 223 -12.98 -3.56 0.79
CA VAL A 223 -14.20 -4.08 1.41
C VAL A 223 -14.97 -4.87 0.34
N ASP A 224 -14.74 -6.18 0.32
CA ASP A 224 -15.23 -7.07 -0.74
C ASP A 224 -16.61 -7.63 -0.44
N ASP A 225 -17.48 -7.59 -1.45
CA ASP A 225 -18.82 -8.16 -1.52
C ASP A 225 -19.81 -7.63 -0.46
N ILE A 226 -19.84 -6.30 -0.29
CA ILE A 226 -20.83 -5.66 0.57
C ILE A 226 -22.24 -5.92 0.01
N GLY A 227 -23.19 -6.29 0.86
CA GLY A 227 -24.56 -6.57 0.44
C GLY A 227 -24.91 -8.04 0.26
N ALA A 228 -23.96 -8.98 0.42
CA ALA A 228 -24.25 -10.41 0.43
C ALA A 228 -24.81 -10.89 1.78
N GLU A 229 -24.58 -10.15 2.85
CA GLU A 229 -24.95 -10.45 4.22
C GLU A 229 -26.43 -10.17 4.54
N ARG A 230 -26.91 -10.80 5.62
CA ARG A 230 -28.21 -10.50 6.22
C ARG A 230 -28.17 -9.13 6.88
N TYR A 231 -29.21 -8.36 6.64
CA TYR A 231 -29.39 -7.05 7.22
C TYR A 231 -29.76 -7.15 8.71
N THR A 232 -28.92 -6.60 9.59
CA THR A 232 -29.29 -6.30 10.98
C THR A 232 -28.74 -4.93 11.36
N GLU A 233 -29.36 -4.24 12.32
CA GLU A 233 -28.91 -2.94 12.83
C GLU A 233 -27.45 -3.00 13.27
N TRP A 234 -27.08 -4.06 14.00
CA TRP A 234 -25.69 -4.28 14.42
C TRP A 234 -24.71 -4.37 13.25
N VAL A 235 -25.04 -5.09 12.17
CA VAL A 235 -24.16 -5.16 10.97
C VAL A 235 -24.00 -3.77 10.36
N GLN A 236 -25.08 -2.99 10.26
CA GLN A 236 -25.02 -1.63 9.74
C GLN A 236 -24.11 -0.75 10.59
N GLU A 237 -24.21 -0.83 11.91
CA GLU A 237 -23.35 -0.07 12.83
C GLU A 237 -21.87 -0.37 12.60
N GLN A 238 -21.51 -1.65 12.43
CA GLN A 238 -20.12 -2.03 12.15
C GLN A 238 -19.62 -1.45 10.81
N ILE A 239 -20.43 -1.55 9.76
CA ILE A 239 -20.09 -1.01 8.43
C ILE A 239 -19.99 0.52 8.49
N VAL A 240 -20.94 1.20 9.15
CA VAL A 240 -20.91 2.66 9.33
C VAL A 240 -19.66 3.08 10.09
N GLN A 241 -19.32 2.40 11.19
CA GLN A 241 -18.12 2.70 11.97
C GLN A 241 -16.85 2.61 11.12
N LEU A 242 -16.73 1.54 10.32
CA LEU A 242 -15.61 1.35 9.40
C LEU A 242 -15.54 2.49 8.38
N LEU A 243 -16.64 2.77 7.66
CA LEU A 243 -16.66 3.79 6.60
C LEU A 243 -16.49 5.21 7.15
N ASP A 244 -17.08 5.53 8.30
CA ASP A 244 -16.98 6.84 8.96
C ASP A 244 -15.55 7.15 9.38
N TYR A 245 -14.83 6.17 9.93
CA TYR A 245 -13.42 6.35 10.29
C TYR A 245 -12.60 6.64 9.04
N ARG A 246 -12.77 5.85 7.99
CA ARG A 246 -12.00 5.98 6.74
C ARG A 246 -12.30 7.30 6.04
N TYR A 247 -13.54 7.74 6.04
CA TYR A 247 -13.96 9.03 5.48
C TYR A 247 -13.30 10.19 6.23
N ARG A 248 -13.36 10.21 7.57
CA ARG A 248 -12.78 11.29 8.39
C ARG A 248 -11.26 11.37 8.30
N ASN A 249 -10.59 10.24 8.07
CA ASN A 249 -9.14 10.16 8.02
C ASN A 249 -8.59 10.15 6.58
N ASN A 250 -9.41 10.42 5.57
CA ASN A 250 -9.03 10.40 4.15
C ASN A 250 -8.29 9.11 3.75
N LEU A 251 -8.78 7.95 4.21
CA LEU A 251 -8.22 6.65 3.89
C LEU A 251 -8.94 6.01 2.70
N SER A 252 -8.17 5.64 1.70
CA SER A 252 -8.70 5.16 0.43
C SER A 252 -9.32 3.77 0.52
N THR A 253 -10.54 3.62 0.01
CA THR A 253 -11.33 2.39 0.14
C THR A 253 -11.77 1.90 -1.23
N ILE A 254 -11.49 0.65 -1.57
CA ILE A 254 -12.10 -0.01 -2.72
C ILE A 254 -13.25 -0.86 -2.18
N ILE A 255 -14.44 -0.72 -2.75
CA ILE A 255 -15.62 -1.48 -2.32
C ILE A 255 -16.14 -2.26 -3.52
N THR A 256 -16.51 -3.53 -3.33
CA THR A 256 -17.20 -4.32 -4.35
C THR A 256 -18.60 -4.71 -3.89
N SER A 257 -19.56 -4.79 -4.80
CA SER A 257 -20.91 -5.28 -4.50
C SER A 257 -21.59 -5.88 -5.72
N ASN A 258 -22.57 -6.75 -5.50
CA ASN A 258 -23.54 -7.13 -6.52
C ASN A 258 -24.74 -6.16 -6.60
N LEU A 259 -24.84 -5.21 -5.67
CA LEU A 259 -25.89 -4.20 -5.57
C LEU A 259 -25.39 -2.85 -6.09
N SER A 260 -26.25 -2.13 -6.79
CA SER A 260 -26.06 -0.73 -7.15
C SER A 260 -26.13 0.18 -5.92
N LEU A 261 -25.67 1.43 -6.04
CA LEU A 261 -25.79 2.41 -4.97
C LEU A 261 -27.24 2.63 -4.51
N ARG A 262 -28.20 2.52 -5.43
CA ARG A 262 -29.63 2.65 -5.10
C ARG A 262 -30.08 1.48 -4.23
N GLU A 263 -29.76 0.26 -4.64
CA GLU A 263 -30.09 -0.95 -3.87
C GLU A 263 -29.36 -0.96 -2.51
N ILE A 264 -28.12 -0.43 -2.45
CA ILE A 264 -27.41 -0.21 -1.19
C ILE A 264 -28.16 0.78 -0.32
N LYS A 265 -28.64 1.91 -0.85
CA LYS A 265 -29.42 2.89 -0.07
C LYS A 265 -30.71 2.27 0.47
N GLU A 266 -31.42 1.51 -0.36
CA GLU A 266 -32.66 0.82 0.02
C GLU A 266 -32.39 -0.27 1.07
N LYS A 267 -31.31 -1.04 0.92
CA LYS A 267 -30.96 -2.14 1.82
C LYS A 267 -30.28 -1.66 3.10
N PHE A 268 -29.38 -0.69 3.05
CA PHE A 268 -28.48 -0.30 4.16
C PHE A 268 -28.74 1.10 4.72
N GLY A 269 -29.66 1.86 4.13
CA GLY A 269 -30.05 3.18 4.59
C GLY A 269 -29.10 4.31 4.17
N GLU A 270 -29.51 5.54 4.50
CA GLU A 270 -28.89 6.77 4.00
C GLU A 270 -27.44 6.96 4.46
N ARG A 271 -27.11 6.52 5.68
CA ARG A 271 -25.79 6.74 6.28
C ARG A 271 -24.69 6.01 5.49
N ILE A 272 -24.89 4.72 5.22
CA ILE A 272 -23.93 3.91 4.45
C ILE A 272 -23.83 4.44 3.03
N TYR A 273 -24.96 4.73 2.39
CA TYR A 273 -25.01 5.33 1.06
C TYR A 273 -24.19 6.63 0.98
N SER A 274 -24.42 7.57 1.91
CA SER A 274 -23.73 8.87 1.96
C SER A 274 -22.22 8.70 2.07
N ARG A 275 -21.74 7.79 2.94
CA ARG A 275 -20.31 7.50 3.09
C ARG A 275 -19.69 6.84 1.88
N MET A 276 -20.40 5.89 1.25
CA MET A 276 -19.91 5.25 0.03
C MET A 276 -19.76 6.26 -1.11
N VAL A 277 -20.72 7.19 -1.27
CA VAL A 277 -20.62 8.27 -2.27
C VAL A 277 -19.49 9.25 -1.94
N GLY A 278 -19.27 9.57 -0.66
CA GLY A 278 -18.19 10.44 -0.23
C GLY A 278 -16.79 9.84 -0.39
N LEU A 279 -16.66 8.54 -0.15
CA LEU A 279 -15.39 7.81 -0.25
C LEU A 279 -15.05 7.42 -1.69
N CYS A 280 -16.04 6.97 -2.47
CA CYS A 280 -15.80 6.19 -3.68
C CYS A 280 -16.44 6.78 -4.93
N LYS A 281 -15.74 6.68 -6.06
CA LYS A 281 -16.37 6.85 -7.37
C LYS A 281 -17.10 5.55 -7.75
N PRO A 282 -18.43 5.55 -7.93
CA PRO A 282 -19.15 4.36 -8.43
C PRO A 282 -18.82 4.11 -9.90
N VAL A 283 -18.64 2.84 -10.25
CA VAL A 283 -18.51 2.37 -11.63
C VAL A 283 -19.13 0.99 -11.79
N LEU A 284 -19.96 0.87 -12.83
CA LEU A 284 -20.61 -0.40 -13.18
C LEU A 284 -19.60 -1.29 -13.91
N MET A 285 -19.50 -2.54 -13.48
CA MET A 285 -18.65 -3.55 -14.09
C MET A 285 -19.50 -4.66 -14.70
N LEU A 286 -19.61 -4.63 -16.03
CA LEU A 286 -20.29 -5.64 -16.83
C LEU A 286 -19.29 -6.60 -17.46
N GLY A 287 -19.73 -7.83 -17.70
CA GLY A 287 -18.94 -8.86 -18.38
C GLY A 287 -19.61 -10.22 -18.25
N ARG A 288 -19.03 -11.24 -18.88
CA ARG A 288 -19.50 -12.62 -18.68
C ARG A 288 -19.13 -13.13 -17.30
N ASP A 289 -19.96 -14.01 -16.74
CA ASP A 289 -19.63 -14.73 -15.51
C ASP A 289 -18.46 -15.69 -15.78
N LYS A 290 -17.28 -15.32 -15.27
CA LYS A 290 -16.05 -16.09 -15.43
C LYS A 290 -16.04 -17.37 -14.58
N ARG A 291 -16.93 -17.50 -13.59
CA ARG A 291 -17.05 -18.70 -12.74
C ARG A 291 -17.78 -19.83 -13.48
N LYS A 292 -18.69 -19.50 -14.42
CA LYS A 292 -19.44 -20.50 -15.20
C LYS A 292 -18.63 -21.24 -16.27
N LYS A 293 -17.46 -20.73 -16.66
CA LYS A 293 -16.57 -21.42 -17.63
C LYS A 293 -15.76 -22.59 -17.06
N GLN A 294 -15.84 -22.84 -15.75
CA GLN A 294 -15.13 -23.95 -15.10
C GLN A 294 -15.96 -25.24 -15.00
N GLN A 295 -17.15 -25.30 -15.61
CA GLN A 295 -18.08 -26.44 -15.51
C GLN A 295 -18.23 -27.27 -16.80
N ASP A 296 -17.29 -27.17 -17.74
CA ASP A 296 -17.23 -28.12 -18.86
C ASP A 296 -16.35 -29.31 -18.40
N TRP A 297 -17.00 -30.39 -17.96
CA TRP A 297 -16.36 -31.66 -17.59
C TRP A 297 -16.26 -32.55 -18.83
#